data_AF-A0AAE0WN88-F1
#
_entry.id   AF-A0AAE0WN88-F1
#
_cell.length_a   1.000
_cell.length_b   1.000
_cell.length_c   1.000
_cell.angle_alpha   90.00
_cell.angle_beta   90.00
_cell.angle_gamma   90.00
#
_symmetry.space_group_name_H-M   'P 1'
#
loop_
_entity.id
_entity.type
_entity.pdbx_description
1 polymer ?
#
loop_
_entity_poly.entity_id
_entity_poly.type
_entity_poly.pdbx_seq_one_letter_code
_entity_poly.pdbx_strand_id
1 'polypeptide(L)'
;MGILAQHVPSIEQLKPGLVEIIEEAGGSKQFFLSGGFATVQPDSQLSINAVEGYPLEDFSAESVRNQISEAQKIASGSGSEQDKAEANIELEVLESLQAALK
;
A
#
# COMPACT_ATOMS: atom_id res chain seq x y z
N MET A 1 -9.73 -6.76 2.61
CA MET A 1 -10.13 -8.19 2.66
C MET A 1 -9.41 -8.83 3.83
N GLY A 2 -10.10 -9.61 4.66
CA GLY A 2 -9.46 -10.42 5.69
C GLY A 2 -9.31 -11.85 5.20
N ILE A 3 -8.13 -12.44 5.40
CA ILE A 3 -7.83 -13.84 5.05
C ILE A 3 -7.70 -14.62 6.36
N LEU A 4 -8.51 -15.66 6.52
CA LEU A 4 -8.47 -16.55 7.67
C LEU A 4 -8.00 -17.95 7.27
N ALA A 5 -7.80 -18.84 8.24
CA ALA A 5 -7.54 -20.24 7.98
C ALA A 5 -8.62 -20.84 7.06
N GLN A 6 -8.20 -21.73 6.15
CA GLN A 6 -9.07 -22.39 5.18
C GLN A 6 -9.79 -21.44 4.18
N HIS A 7 -9.24 -20.25 3.93
CA HIS A 7 -9.75 -19.36 2.89
C HIS A 7 -9.71 -20.01 1.49
N VAL A 8 -10.65 -19.63 0.62
CA VAL A 8 -10.71 -20.11 -0.76
C VAL A 8 -9.42 -19.71 -1.48
N PRO A 9 -8.73 -20.65 -2.17
CA PRO A 9 -7.55 -20.31 -2.96
C PRO A 9 -7.88 -19.25 -4.02
N SER A 10 -7.13 -18.15 -4.00
CA SER A 10 -7.35 -16.98 -4.85
C SER A 10 -6.04 -16.28 -5.16
N ILE A 11 -6.03 -15.53 -6.26
CA ILE A 11 -4.95 -14.61 -6.60
C ILE A 11 -5.58 -13.24 -6.73
N GLU A 12 -5.11 -12.29 -5.91
CA GLU A 12 -5.65 -10.94 -5.88
C GLU A 12 -4.55 -9.91 -6.08
N GLN A 13 -4.84 -8.90 -6.89
CA GLN A 13 -3.98 -7.74 -7.06
C GLN A 13 -4.12 -6.82 -5.85
N LEU A 14 -2.97 -6.41 -5.30
CA LEU A 14 -2.89 -5.47 -4.20
C LEU A 14 -2.75 -4.05 -4.75
N LYS A 15 -3.62 -3.17 -4.24
CA LYS A 15 -3.47 -1.72 -4.37
C LYS A 15 -2.53 -1.20 -3.27
N PRO A 16 -1.94 0.00 -3.44
CA PRO A 16 -1.17 0.64 -2.37
C PRO A 16 -2.00 0.73 -1.09
N GLY A 17 -1.45 0.29 0.05
CA GLY A 17 -2.22 0.27 1.28
C GLY A 17 -1.58 -0.48 2.44
N LEU A 18 -2.31 -0.48 3.56
CA LEU A 18 -1.89 -1.14 4.79
C LEU A 18 -2.23 -2.63 4.78
N VAL A 19 -1.26 -3.45 5.15
CA VAL A 19 -1.42 -4.85 5.49
C VAL A 19 -1.15 -5.04 6.97
N GLU A 20 -2.15 -5.55 7.67
CA GLU A 20 -2.06 -5.92 9.07
C GLU A 20 -1.99 -7.44 9.20
N ILE A 21 -0.96 -7.91 9.89
CA ILE A 21 -0.75 -9.33 10.21
C ILE A 21 -1.07 -9.50 11.69
N ILE A 22 -2.12 -10.27 11.97
CA ILE A 22 -2.54 -10.61 13.34
C ILE A 22 -1.94 -11.97 13.68
N GLU A 23 -1.02 -11.98 14.64
CA GLU A 23 -0.39 -13.21 15.13
C GLU A 23 -1.25 -13.89 16.20
N GLU A 24 -1.24 -15.22 16.25
CA GLU A 24 -2.03 -15.99 17.23
C GLU A 24 -1.72 -15.62 18.69
N ALA A 25 -0.51 -15.11 18.96
CA ALA A 25 -0.08 -14.65 20.28
C ALA A 25 -0.67 -13.27 20.68
N GLY A 26 -1.55 -12.68 19.86
CA GLY A 26 -2.23 -11.41 20.14
C GLY A 26 -1.43 -10.15 19.73
N GLY A 27 -0.30 -10.32 19.04
CA GLY A 27 0.45 -9.22 18.44
C GLY A 27 -0.10 -8.86 17.06
N SER A 28 -0.02 -7.58 16.68
CA SER A 28 -0.25 -7.15 15.30
C SER A 28 1.00 -6.48 14.74
N LYS A 29 1.30 -6.76 13.46
CA LYS A 29 2.35 -6.08 12.70
C LYS A 29 1.72 -5.40 11.50
N GLN A 30 2.12 -4.15 11.28
CA GLN A 30 1.54 -3.30 10.27
C GLN A 30 2.61 -2.89 9.25
N PHE A 31 2.33 -3.18 7.98
CA PHE A 31 3.21 -2.88 6.85
C PHE A 31 2.43 -2.09 5.82
N PHE A 32 3.07 -1.06 5.27
CA PHE A 32 2.54 -0.40 4.08
C PHE A 32 3.17 -1.02 2.84
N LEU A 33 2.35 -1.44 1.89
CA LEU A 33 2.79 -2.01 0.61
C LEU A 33 2.47 -1.06 -0.52
N SER A 34 3.41 -0.89 -1.47
CA SER A 34 3.19 -0.08 -2.67
C SER A 34 2.26 -0.75 -3.69
N GLY A 35 2.07 -2.07 -3.57
CA GLY A 35 1.22 -2.88 -4.43
C GLY A 35 1.75 -4.30 -4.53
N GLY A 36 1.25 -5.08 -5.49
CA GLY A 36 1.71 -6.44 -5.75
C GLY A 36 0.57 -7.46 -5.86
N PHE A 37 0.80 -8.67 -5.38
CA PHE A 37 -0.18 -9.76 -5.41
C PHE A 37 -0.22 -10.55 -4.11
N ALA A 38 -1.42 -10.81 -3.62
CA ALA A 38 -1.69 -11.78 -2.58
C ALA A 38 -2.17 -13.07 -3.23
N THR A 39 -1.44 -14.15 -3.00
CA THR A 39 -1.78 -15.48 -3.50
C THR A 39 -2.16 -16.32 -2.29
N VAL A 40 -3.39 -16.80 -2.23
CA VAL A 40 -3.88 -17.76 -1.25
C VAL A 40 -3.78 -19.16 -1.85
N GLN A 41 -2.95 -20.00 -1.26
CA GLN A 41 -2.75 -21.39 -1.67
C GLN A 41 -3.70 -22.32 -0.89
N PRO A 42 -3.89 -23.56 -1.38
CA PRO A 42 -4.35 -24.67 -0.54
C PRO A 42 -3.51 -24.79 0.75
N ASP A 43 -4.05 -25.46 1.77
CA ASP A 43 -3.38 -25.69 3.06
C ASP A 43 -3.17 -24.45 3.95
N SER A 44 -3.95 -23.39 3.73
CA SER A 44 -3.88 -22.13 4.52
C SER A 44 -2.54 -21.41 4.43
N GLN A 45 -1.87 -21.52 3.29
CA GLN A 45 -0.65 -20.74 3.02
C GLN A 45 -1.00 -19.46 2.24
N LEU A 46 -0.53 -18.32 2.74
CA LEU A 46 -0.67 -17.02 2.11
C LEU A 46 0.72 -16.49 1.72
N SER A 47 0.89 -16.17 0.45
CA SER A 47 2.09 -15.54 -0.09
C SER A 47 1.76 -14.13 -0.57
N ILE A 48 2.36 -13.12 0.07
CA ILE A 48 2.24 -11.71 -0.34
C ILE A 48 3.52 -11.32 -1.07
N ASN A 49 3.41 -11.06 -2.36
CA ASN A 49 4.51 -10.59 -3.19
C ASN A 49 4.31 -9.09 -3.47
N ALA A 50 5.10 -8.25 -2.81
CA ALA A 50 5.08 -6.81 -3.01
C ALA A 50 6.39 -6.32 -3.65
N VAL A 51 6.31 -5.24 -4.41
CA VAL A 51 7.51 -4.60 -4.98
C VAL A 51 8.28 -3.90 -3.88
N GLU A 52 7.56 -3.13 -3.06
CA GLU A 52 8.10 -2.45 -1.89
C GLU A 52 7.13 -2.64 -0.72
N GLY A 53 7.69 -2.85 0.47
CA GLY A 53 6.93 -3.02 1.69
C GLY A 53 7.77 -2.64 2.90
N TYR A 54 7.30 -1.68 3.68
CA TYR A 54 8.01 -1.19 4.87
C TYR A 54 7.08 -1.14 6.09
N PRO A 55 7.63 -1.33 7.31
CA PRO A 55 6.90 -1.08 8.55
C PRO A 55 6.30 0.32 8.59
N LEU A 56 5.12 0.47 9.18
CA LEU A 56 4.46 1.78 9.27
C LEU A 56 5.29 2.82 10.05
N GLU A 57 6.09 2.36 11.01
CA GLU A 57 6.96 3.18 11.86
C GLU A 57 8.13 3.83 11.13
N ASP A 58 8.53 3.31 9.96
CA ASP A 58 9.62 3.87 9.16
C ASP A 58 9.19 5.11 8.36
N PHE A 59 7.89 5.42 8.32
CA PHE A 59 7.36 6.53 7.55
C PHE A 59 7.18 7.80 8.41
N SER A 60 7.63 8.94 7.86
CA SER A 60 7.40 10.26 8.46
C SER A 60 6.17 10.93 7.85
N ALA A 61 5.17 11.24 8.69
CA ALA A 61 3.96 11.95 8.27
C ALA A 61 4.25 13.35 7.70
N GLU A 62 5.33 14.01 8.14
CA GLU A 62 5.74 15.31 7.60
C GLU A 62 6.28 15.17 6.17
N SER A 63 7.12 14.16 5.92
CA SER A 63 7.68 13.89 4.60
C SER A 63 6.59 13.53 3.60
N VAL A 64 5.62 12.70 4.00
CA VAL A 64 4.48 12.32 3.16
C VAL A 64 3.64 13.55 2.78
N ARG A 65 3.36 14.46 3.73
CA ARG A 65 2.62 15.71 3.43
C ARG A 65 3.37 16.61 2.45
N ASN A 66 4.69 16.72 2.59
CA ASN A 66 5.51 17.52 1.68
C ASN A 66 5.47 16.93 0.27
N GLN A 67 5.63 15.61 0.14
CA GLN A 67 5.56 14.90 -1.14
C GLN A 67 4.18 15.04 -1.80
N ILE A 68 3.08 14.95 -1.03
CA ILE A 68 1.73 15.19 -1.57
C ILE A 68 1.60 16.59 -2.16
N SER A 69 2.10 17.62 -1.46
CA SER A 69 2.05 18.99 -1.96
C SER A 69 2.86 19.17 -3.26
N GLU A 70 3.97 18.46 -3.40
CA GLU A 70 4.81 18.49 -4.60
C GLU A 70 4.13 17.78 -5.77
N ALA A 71 3.69 16.54 -5.57
CA ALA A 71 2.97 15.76 -6.58
C ALA A 71 1.67 16.48 -7.03
N GLN A 72 0.97 17.15 -6.12
CA GLN A 72 -0.24 17.92 -6.44
C GLN A 72 0.05 19.14 -7.33
N LYS A 73 1.22 19.79 -7.15
CA LYS A 73 1.65 20.89 -8.04
C LYS A 73 1.95 20.38 -9.45
N ILE A 74 2.54 19.19 -9.56
CA ILE A 74 2.86 18.58 -10.86
C ILE A 74 1.57 18.15 -11.56
N ALA A 75 0.65 17.48 -10.85
CA ALA A 75 -0.63 17.03 -11.38
C ALA A 75 -1.53 18.18 -11.86
N SER A 76 -1.50 19.33 -11.16
CA SER A 76 -2.22 20.55 -11.53
C SER A 76 -1.44 21.48 -12.48
N GLY A 77 -0.20 21.13 -12.80
CA GLY A 77 0.68 21.91 -13.65
C GLY A 77 0.36 21.81 -15.14
N SER A 78 1.13 22.52 -15.96
CA SER A 78 1.01 22.54 -17.42
C SER A 78 1.93 21.51 -18.12
N GLY A 79 2.28 20.43 -17.42
CA GLY A 79 3.12 19.34 -17.96
C GLY A 79 2.42 18.55 -19.07
N SER A 80 3.13 17.56 -19.62
CA SER A 80 2.53 16.64 -20.58
C SER A 80 1.44 15.79 -19.91
N GLU A 81 0.51 15.24 -20.70
CA GLU A 81 -0.53 14.35 -20.16
C GLU A 81 0.06 13.11 -19.48
N GLN A 82 1.26 12.70 -19.89
CA GLN A 82 1.98 11.59 -19.28
C GLN A 82 2.53 11.96 -17.90
N ASP A 83 3.14 13.15 -17.76
CA ASP A 83 3.64 13.63 -16.46
C ASP A 83 2.49 13.80 -15.45
N LYS A 84 1.33 14.28 -15.91
CA LYS A 84 0.14 14.38 -15.05
C LYS A 84 -0.39 13.01 -14.64
N ALA A 85 -0.37 12.03 -15.55
CA ALA A 85 -0.79 10.66 -15.23
C ALA A 85 0.12 10.01 -14.18
N GLU A 86 1.44 10.17 -14.32
CA GLU A 86 2.42 9.69 -13.33
C GLU A 86 2.23 10.37 -11.97
N ALA A 87 2.07 11.70 -11.95
CA ALA A 87 1.82 12.46 -10.72
C ALA A 87 0.50 12.04 -10.04
N ASN A 88 -0.54 11.69 -10.80
CA ASN A 88 -1.79 11.20 -10.24
C ASN A 88 -1.64 9.82 -9.58
N ILE A 89 -0.84 8.92 -10.17
CA ILE A 89 -0.53 7.61 -9.56
C ILE A 89 0.27 7.82 -8.27
N GLU A 90 1.25 8.70 -8.29
CA GLU A 90 2.05 9.05 -7.11
C GLU A 90 1.18 9.63 -5.99
N LEU A 91 0.25 10.53 -6.33
CA LEU A 91 -0.74 11.05 -5.38
C LEU A 91 -1.61 9.95 -4.77
N GLU A 92 -2.12 9.01 -5.57
CA GLU A 92 -2.96 7.91 -5.06
C GLU A 92 -2.21 7.07 -4.00
N VAL A 93 -0.92 6.79 -4.24
CA VAL A 93 -0.06 6.06 -3.30
C VAL A 93 0.16 6.87 -2.02
N LEU A 94 0.52 8.15 -2.15
CA LEU A 94 0.83 9.02 -1.02
C LEU A 94 -0.41 9.34 -0.16
N GLU A 95 -1.58 9.49 -0.77
CA GLU A 95 -2.84 9.66 -0.06
C GLU A 95 -3.20 8.40 0.73
N SER A 96 -3.00 7.23 0.13
CA SER A 96 -3.20 5.94 0.81
C SER A 96 -2.25 5.78 2.00
N LEU A 97 -0.99 6.20 1.85
CA LEU A 97 -0.01 6.21 2.94
C LEU A 97 -0.37 7.21 4.04
N GLN A 98 -0.80 8.42 3.68
CA GLN A 98 -1.26 9.42 4.65
C GLN A 98 -2.48 8.91 5.44
N ALA A 99 -3.41 8.21 4.79
CA ALA A 99 -4.56 7.60 5.44
C ALA A 99 -4.16 6.49 6.42
N ALA A 100 -3.10 5.74 6.11
CA ALA A 100 -2.57 4.69 6.97
C ALA A 100 -1.79 5.21 8.19
N LEU A 101 -1.22 6.42 8.11
CA LEU A 101 -0.45 7.06 9.19
C LEU A 101 -1.30 7.84 10.20
N LYS A 102 -2.62 7.87 10.03
CA LYS A 102 -3.57 8.63 10.86
C LYS A 102 -4.10 7.81 12.02
#